data_AF-A0A392PLH3-F1
#
_entry.id   AF-A0A392PLH3-F1
#
_cell.length_a   1.000
_cell.length_b   1.000
_cell.length_c   1.000
_cell.angle_alpha   90.00
_cell.angle_beta   90.00
_cell.angle_gamma   90.00
#
_symmetry.space_group_name_H-M   'P 1'
#
loop_
_entity.id
_entity.type
_entity.pdbx_description
1 polymer ?
#
loop_
_entity_poly.entity_id
_entity_poly.type
_entity_poly.pdbx_seq_one_letter_code
_entity_poly.pdbx_strand_id
1 'polypeptide(L)' 'SQALIWDLSSMGQPVEGGLDPILAYTAGAEIEQLQWSSSQPDWVAIAFSTKLQILRV' A
#
# COMPACT_ATOMS: atom_id res chain seq x y z
N SER A 1 -3.66 -11.18 6.40
CA SER A 1 -4.33 -9.86 6.42
C SER A 1 -4.16 -9.20 5.06
N GLN A 2 -4.76 -8.03 4.82
CA GLN A 2 -4.67 -7.32 3.54
C GLN A 2 -4.25 -5.87 3.76
N ALA A 3 -3.39 -5.37 2.88
CA ALA A 3 -3.11 -3.94 2.74
C ALA A 3 -3.73 -3.45 1.42
N LEU A 4 -4.54 -2.41 1.53
CA LEU A 4 -5.11 -1.71 0.39
C LEU A 4 -4.37 -0.37 0.26
N ILE A 5 -3.94 -0.04 -0.95
CA ILE A 5 -3.21 1.18 -1.25
C ILE A 5 -4.01 1.98 -2.25
N TRP A 6 -4.16 3.27 -1.98
CA TRP A 6 -4.83 4.24 -2.83
C TRP A 6 -3.84 5.28 -3.30
N ASP A 7 -3.98 5.73 -4.54
CA ASP A 7 -3.38 6.99 -4.96
C ASP A 7 -4.30 8.14 -4.54
N LEU A 8 -3.77 9.08 -3.77
CA LEU A 8 -4.51 10.26 -3.30
C LEU A 8 -4.32 11.47 -4.20
N SER A 9 -3.50 11.37 -5.27
CA SER A 9 -3.25 12.46 -6.21
C SER A 9 -4.55 13.00 -6.85
N SER A 10 -5.56 12.14 -6.99
CA SER A 10 -6.85 12.44 -7.60
C SER A 10 -7.94 12.92 -6.63
N MET A 11 -7.68 12.99 -5.31
CA MET A 11 -8.69 13.36 -4.30
C MET A 11 -9.26 14.79 -4.44
N GLY A 12 -8.71 15.61 -5.36
CA GLY A 12 -9.21 16.96 -5.68
C GLY A 12 -10.11 17.06 -6.92
N GLN A 13 -10.31 15.97 -7.67
CA GLN A 13 -11.18 15.96 -8.86
C GLN A 13 -12.47 15.16 -8.57
N PRO A 14 -13.60 15.50 -9.20
CA PRO A 14 -14.80 14.67 -9.09
C PRO A 14 -14.47 13.28 -9.66
N VAL A 15 -14.28 12.32 -8.77
CA VAL A 15 -14.00 10.93 -9.14
C VAL A 15 -15.30 10.31 -9.68
N GLU A 16 -15.48 10.34 -10.99
CA GLU A 16 -16.51 9.56 -11.69
C GLU A 16 -16.11 8.08 -11.62
N GLY A 17 -16.62 7.38 -10.60
CA GLY A 17 -16.19 6.04 -10.22
C GLY A 17 -15.30 6.13 -8.99
N GLY A 18 -15.75 5.54 -7.88
CA GLY A 18 -15.19 5.76 -6.54
C GLY A 18 -13.69 5.48 -6.41
N LEU A 19 -13.14 5.84 -5.25
CA LEU A 19 -11.74 5.63 -4.89
C LEU A 19 -11.42 4.13 -4.76
N ASP A 20 -11.30 3.43 -5.88
CA ASP A 20 -10.84 2.05 -5.92
C ASP A 20 -9.34 2.01 -5.55
N PRO A 21 -8.90 1.03 -4.74
CA PRO A 21 -7.50 0.89 -4.41
C PRO A 21 -6.68 0.57 -5.67
N ILE A 22 -5.56 1.27 -5.84
CA ILE A 22 -4.62 1.04 -6.95
C ILE A 22 -3.87 -0.28 -6.78
N LEU A 23 -3.74 -0.76 -5.55
CA LEU A 23 -3.08 -2.01 -5.23
C LEU A 23 -3.72 -2.69 -4.02
N ALA A 24 -3.95 -3.99 -4.16
CA ALA A 24 -4.44 -4.86 -3.10
C ALA A 24 -3.40 -5.95 -2.80
N TYR A 25 -2.68 -5.81 -1.69
CA TYR A 25 -1.66 -6.75 -1.26
C TYR A 25 -2.20 -7.71 -0.20
N THR A 26 -2.10 -9.02 -0.45
CA THR A 26 -2.50 -10.06 0.50
C THR A 26 -1.27 -10.64 1.18
N ALA A 27 -1.15 -10.40 2.49
CA ALA A 27 -0.09 -10.96 3.31
C ALA A 27 -0.42 -12.39 3.75
N GLY A 28 0.60 -13.26 3.80
CA GLY A 28 0.47 -14.64 4.28
C GLY A 28 0.26 -14.78 5.80
N ALA A 29 0.41 -13.69 6.55
CA ALA A 29 0.12 -13.60 7.99
C ALA A 29 -0.51 -12.24 8.32
N GLU A 30 -0.64 -11.91 9.59
CA GLU A 30 -1.02 -10.57 10.05
C GLU A 30 0.09 -9.55 9.72
N ILE A 31 -0.31 -8.34 9.32
CA ILE A 31 0.65 -7.28 9.00
C ILE A 31 0.90 -6.55 10.31
N GLU A 32 2.16 -6.51 10.72
CA GLU A 32 2.56 -5.88 11.98
C GLU A 32 3.01 -4.43 11.76
N GLN A 33 3.71 -4.18 10.63
CA GLN A 33 4.24 -2.87 10.32
C GLN A 33 4.28 -2.61 8.81
N LEU A 34 4.01 -1.36 8.44
CA LEU A 34 4.09 -0.86 7.08
C LEU A 34 4.82 0.49 7.08
N GLN A 35 5.79 0.67 6.18
CA GLN A 35 6.56 1.91 6.09
C GLN A 35 6.89 2.26 4.64
N TRP A 36 6.52 3.47 4.23
CA TRP A 36 6.91 4.06 2.96
C TRP A 36 8.33 4.61 3.01
N SER A 37 9.15 4.30 2.01
CA SER A 37 10.50 4.83 1.94
C SER A 37 10.48 6.34 1.77
N SER A 38 11.22 7.05 2.63
CA SER A 38 11.37 8.50 2.55
C SER A 38 12.24 8.95 1.37
N SER A 39 13.14 8.08 0.90
CA SER A 39 14.02 8.37 -0.24
C SER A 39 13.43 7.92 -1.58
N GLN A 40 12.52 6.94 -1.57
CA GLN A 40 11.91 6.38 -2.76
C GLN A 40 10.38 6.21 -2.53
N PRO A 41 9.57 7.26 -2.77
CA PRO A 41 8.16 7.28 -2.38
C PRO A 41 7.30 6.21 -3.04
N ASP A 42 7.73 5.65 -4.17
CA ASP A 42 7.05 4.55 -4.86
C ASP A 42 7.22 3.19 -4.15
N TRP A 43 8.01 3.13 -3.07
CA TRP A 43 8.34 1.88 -2.38
C TRP A 43 7.79 1.83 -0.97
N VAL A 44 7.21 0.67 -0.63
CA VAL A 44 6.68 0.37 0.69
C VAL A 44 7.25 -0.96 1.21
N ALA A 45 7.71 -0.94 2.46
CA ALA A 45 8.09 -2.14 3.19
C ALA A 45 6.91 -2.65 4.02
N ILE A 46 6.64 -3.95 3.93
CA ILE A 46 5.56 -4.64 4.64
C ILE A 46 6.18 -5.76 5.46
N ALA A 47 6.12 -5.65 6.78
CA ALA A 47 6.58 -6.67 7.72
C ALA A 47 5.39 -7.48 8.25
N PHE A 48 5.52 -8.81 8.19
CA PHE A 48 4.52 -9.74 8.70
C PHE A 48 5.20 -11.02 9.19
N SER A 49 4.85 -11.47 10.40
CA SER A 49 5.50 -12.63 11.03
C SER A 49 7.04 -12.47 11.01
N THR A 50 7.78 -13.44 10.48
CA THR A 50 9.25 -13.38 10.37
C THR A 50 9.73 -12.96 8.97
N LYS A 51 8.90 -12.27 8.19
CA LYS A 51 9.18 -11.89 6.80
C LYS A 51 9.01 -10.39 6.61
N LEU A 52 9.83 -9.84 5.72
CA LEU A 52 9.71 -8.48 5.21
C LEU A 52 9.69 -8.53 3.68
N GLN A 53 8.69 -7.89 3.09
CA GLN A 53 8.57 -7.75 1.64
C GLN A 53 8.56 -6.27 1.28
N ILE A 54 9.21 -5.94 0.16
CA ILE A 54 9.21 -4.59 -0.38
C ILE A 54 8.38 -4.61 -1.67
N LEU A 55 7.38 -3.74 -1.72
CA LEU A 55 6.53 -3.55 -2.87
C LEU A 55 6.82 -2.20 -3.53
N ARG A 56 6.74 -2.18 -4.85
CA ARG A 56 6.70 -0.95 -5.64
C ARG A 56 5.24 -0.68 -6.03
N VAL A 57 4.81 0.56 -5.90
CA VAL A 57 3.45 1.04 -6.14
C VAL A 57 3.45 2.05 -7.28
#